data_AF-A0A0C1JSM7-F1
#
_entry.id   AF-A0A0C1JSM7-F1
#
_cell.length_a   1.000
_cell.length_b   1.000
_cell.length_c   1.000
_cell.angle_alpha   90.00
_cell.angle_beta   90.00
_cell.angle_gamma   90.00
#
_symmetry.space_group_name_H-M   'P 1'
#
loop_
_entity.id
_entity.type
_entity.pdbx_description
1 polymer ?
#
loop_
_entity_poly.entity_id
_entity_poly.type
_entity_poly.pdbx_seq_one_letter_code
_entity_poly.pdbx_strand_id
1 'polypeptide(L)'
;MILTEDQLKALEKAKEEKEAHGEIETEHSGYLLSPDTYYVGTIKGLGRIYQQTVIDTYSKVAFDYTFWISRLRRINDQPLIIDGKQLKGVFR
;
A
#
# COMPACT_ATOMS: atom_id res chain seq x y z
N MET A 1 2.93 -30.21 24.41
CA MET A 1 2.04 -29.34 25.21
C MET A 1 0.64 -29.58 24.69
N ILE A 2 -0.29 -30.06 25.51
CA ILE A 2 -1.67 -30.39 25.11
C ILE A 2 -2.56 -29.35 25.77
N LEU A 3 -3.38 -28.66 24.98
CA LEU A 3 -4.34 -27.67 25.47
C LEU A 3 -5.50 -28.38 26.17
N THR A 4 -6.01 -27.79 27.25
CA THR A 4 -7.25 -28.24 27.90
C THR A 4 -8.46 -27.84 27.04
N GLU A 5 -9.59 -28.54 27.21
CA GLU A 5 -10.82 -28.27 26.44
C GLU A 5 -11.30 -26.82 26.59
N ASP A 6 -11.17 -26.25 27.80
CA ASP A 6 -11.54 -24.86 28.07
C ASP A 6 -10.64 -23.86 27.33
N GLN A 7 -9.35 -24.17 27.19
CA GLN A 7 -8.41 -23.34 26.42
C GLN A 7 -8.72 -23.42 24.92
N LEU A 8 -9.13 -24.58 24.41
CA LEU A 8 -9.53 -24.75 23.02
C LEU A 8 -10.79 -23.92 22.71
N LYS A 9 -11.81 -23.99 23.58
CA LYS A 9 -13.04 -23.19 23.48
C LYS A 9 -12.78 -21.69 23.51
N ALA A 10 -11.85 -21.25 24.36
CA ALA A 10 -11.47 -19.84 24.42
C ALA A 10 -10.78 -19.38 23.11
N LEU A 11 -9.98 -20.26 22.49
CA LEU A 11 -9.30 -19.98 21.22
C LEU A 11 -10.30 -19.89 20.06
N GLU A 12 -11.26 -20.81 19.99
CA GLU A 12 -12.33 -20.82 18.98
C GLU A 12 -13.18 -19.56 19.07
N LYS A 13 -13.63 -19.19 20.28
CA LYS A 13 -14.39 -17.96 20.50
C LYS A 13 -13.60 -16.71 20.06
N ALA A 14 -12.31 -16.65 20.37
CA ALA A 14 -11.46 -15.53 19.96
C ALA A 14 -11.28 -15.47 18.43
N LYS A 15 -11.26 -16.62 17.74
CA LYS A 15 -11.21 -16.68 16.28
C LYS A 15 -12.52 -16.19 15.66
N GLU A 16 -13.66 -16.64 16.16
CA GLU A 16 -14.98 -16.19 15.72
C GLU A 16 -15.17 -14.67 15.91
N GLU A 17 -14.72 -14.13 17.05
CA GLU A 17 -14.76 -12.68 17.31
C GLU A 17 -13.93 -11.90 16.27
N LYS A 18 -12.72 -12.37 15.92
CA LYS A 18 -11.87 -11.74 14.90
C LYS A 18 -12.48 -11.80 13.49
N GLU A 19 -13.03 -12.96 13.11
CA GLU A 19 -13.75 -13.11 11.85
C GLU A 19 -14.98 -12.18 11.78
N ALA A 20 -15.72 -12.02 12.88
CA ALA A 20 -16.84 -11.08 12.97
C ALA A 20 -16.41 -9.60 12.85
N HIS A 21 -15.17 -9.28 13.24
CA HIS A 21 -14.55 -7.96 13.02
C HIS A 21 -14.00 -7.79 11.59
N GLY A 22 -14.09 -8.81 10.74
CA GLY A 22 -13.60 -8.78 9.36
C GLY A 22 -12.08 -8.97 9.25
N GLU A 23 -11.41 -9.43 10.31
CA GLU A 23 -10.01 -9.86 10.21
C GLU A 23 -9.94 -11.13 9.35
N ILE A 24 -9.04 -11.12 8.37
CA ILE A 24 -8.82 -12.26 7.48
C ILE A 24 -7.58 -13.00 7.99
N GLU A 25 -7.75 -14.28 8.34
CA GLU A 25 -6.61 -15.15 8.58
C GLU A 25 -5.96 -15.55 7.25
N THR A 26 -4.64 -15.43 7.19
CA THR A 26 -3.85 -15.92 6.06
C THR A 26 -3.38 -17.33 6.33
N GLU A 27 -3.59 -18.24 5.39
CA GLU A 27 -3.28 -19.67 5.56
C GLU A 27 -1.84 -20.04 5.17
N HIS A 28 -1.21 -19.27 4.27
CA HIS A 28 0.16 -19.50 3.79
C HIS A 28 0.80 -18.24 3.19
N SER A 29 2.12 -18.25 3.04
CA SER A 29 2.87 -17.16 2.40
C SER A 29 2.37 -16.87 0.99
N GLY A 30 2.26 -15.59 0.64
CA GLY A 30 1.73 -15.12 -0.65
C GLY A 30 0.20 -15.15 -0.78
N TYR A 31 -0.54 -15.57 0.25
CA TYR A 31 -2.01 -15.59 0.23
C TYR A 31 -2.63 -14.18 0.16
N LEU A 32 -2.13 -13.27 1.00
CA LEU A 32 -2.57 -11.88 1.04
C LEU A 32 -1.36 -10.96 1.18
N LEU A 33 -1.31 -9.95 0.33
CA LEU A 33 -0.31 -8.89 0.35
C LEU A 33 -0.98 -7.58 0.75
N SER A 34 -0.29 -6.78 1.54
CA SER A 34 -0.70 -5.44 1.94
C SER A 34 0.26 -4.44 1.28
N PRO A 35 -0.12 -3.84 0.14
CA PRO A 35 0.68 -2.83 -0.55
C PRO A 35 0.35 -1.42 -0.05
N ASP A 36 1.38 -0.63 0.21
CA ASP A 36 1.30 0.79 0.58
C ASP A 36 2.23 1.64 -0.28
N THR A 37 1.86 2.91 -0.48
CA THR A 37 2.71 3.89 -1.19
C THR A 37 2.87 5.15 -0.35
N TYR A 38 4.11 5.52 -0.07
CA TYR A 38 4.48 6.66 0.73
C TYR A 38 5.24 7.71 -0.10
N TYR A 39 4.90 8.98 0.08
CA TYR A 39 5.64 10.09 -0.51
C TYR A 39 6.85 10.42 0.37
N VAL A 40 8.06 10.22 -0.19
CA VAL A 40 9.32 10.41 0.54
C VAL A 40 9.76 11.87 0.51
N GLY A 41 9.62 12.54 -0.63
CA GLY A 41 10.08 13.90 -0.79
C GLY A 41 10.34 14.31 -2.24
N THR A 42 10.97 15.46 -2.42
CA THR A 42 11.37 15.98 -3.74
C THR A 42 12.86 16.26 -3.74
N ILE A 43 13.57 15.75 -4.75
CA ILE A 43 14.97 16.10 -5.00
C ILE A 43 15.04 17.04 -6.21
N LYS A 44 15.70 18.19 -6.04
CA LYS A 44 15.89 19.15 -7.12
C LYS A 44 16.59 18.48 -8.31
N GLY A 45 15.97 18.56 -9.49
CA GLY A 45 16.48 17.93 -10.72
C GLY A 45 15.96 16.51 -10.99
N LEU A 46 15.61 15.73 -9.96
CA LEU A 46 15.07 14.37 -10.10
C LEU A 46 13.54 14.30 -9.96
N GLY A 47 12.91 15.27 -9.29
CA GLY A 47 11.46 15.29 -9.11
C GLY A 47 11.00 14.61 -7.81
N ARG A 48 9.79 14.08 -7.82
CA ARG A 48 9.13 13.50 -6.63
C ARG A 48 9.53 12.04 -6.47
N ILE A 49 9.85 11.66 -5.24
CA ILE A 49 10.23 10.30 -4.87
C ILE A 49 9.10 9.69 -4.07
N TYR A 50 8.76 8.47 -4.47
CA TYR A 50 7.78 7.63 -3.81
C TYR A 50 8.43 6.30 -3.46
N GLN A 51 7.98 5.75 -2.35
CA GLN A 51 8.38 4.45 -1.88
C GLN A 51 7.14 3.58 -1.82
N GLN A 52 7.19 2.41 -2.44
CA GLN A 52 6.13 1.43 -2.41
C GLN A 52 6.60 0.21 -1.62
N THR A 53 5.89 -0.12 -0.55
CA THR A 53 6.19 -1.29 0.27
C THR A 53 5.07 -2.30 0.11
N VAL A 54 5.42 -3.57 -0.01
CA VAL A 54 4.46 -4.69 -0.08
C VAL A 54 4.81 -5.68 1.01
N ILE A 55 3.87 -5.91 1.92
CA ILE A 55 4.05 -6.80 3.06
C ILE A 55 3.20 -8.06 2.89
N ASP A 56 3.81 -9.23 3.02
CA ASP A 56 3.10 -10.50 3.15
C ASP A 56 2.49 -10.61 4.55
N THR A 57 1.17 -10.67 4.64
CA THR A 57 0.47 -10.66 5.93
C THR A 57 0.55 -12.00 6.68
N TYR A 58 0.99 -13.08 6.04
CA TYR A 58 1.32 -14.35 6.69
C TYR A 58 2.76 -14.33 7.22
N SER A 59 3.73 -14.22 6.31
CA SER A 59 5.15 -14.39 6.63
C SER A 59 5.78 -13.14 7.29
N LYS A 60 5.08 -12.01 7.26
CA LYS A 60 5.55 -10.69 7.73
C LYS A 60 6.81 -10.21 6.99
N VAL A 61 7.10 -10.78 5.82
CA VAL A 61 8.18 -10.34 4.94
C VAL A 61 7.74 -9.12 4.15
N ALA A 62 8.60 -8.10 4.10
CA ALA A 62 8.34 -6.86 3.37
C ALA A 62 9.31 -6.71 2.19
N PHE A 63 8.78 -6.26 1.06
CA PHE A 63 9.54 -5.83 -0.11
C PHE A 63 9.33 -4.34 -0.34
N ASP A 64 10.39 -3.64 -0.74
CA ASP A 64 10.34 -2.21 -0.98
C ASP A 64 10.84 -1.85 -2.38
N TYR A 65 10.13 -0.91 -3.01
CA TYR A 65 10.44 -0.36 -4.32
C TYR A 65 10.44 1.16 -4.22
N THR A 66 11.63 1.76 -4.25
CA THR A 66 11.77 3.20 -4.38
C THR A 66 11.79 3.58 -5.85
N PHE A 67 10.90 4.48 -6.25
CA PHE A 67 10.86 5.03 -7.60
C PHE A 67 10.70 6.55 -7.57
N TRP A 68 11.28 7.20 -8.57
CA TRP A 68 11.14 8.64 -8.76
C TRP A 68 10.33 8.91 -10.02
N ILE A 69 9.39 9.83 -9.91
CA ILE A 69 8.74 10.41 -11.07
C ILE A 69 9.50 11.69 -11.37
N SER A 70 10.39 11.59 -12.36
CA SER A 70 10.95 12.75 -13.01
C SER A 70 9.82 13.67 -13.40
N ARG A 71 9.84 14.89 -12.85
CA ARG A 71 9.07 15.99 -13.42
C ARG A 71 9.49 16.00 -14.89
N LEU A 72 8.62 15.56 -15.81
CA LEU A 72 8.71 16.02 -17.19
C LEU A 72 8.81 17.52 -17.01
N ARG A 73 10.00 18.10 -17.23
CA ARG A 73 10.16 19.54 -17.26
C ARG A 73 8.98 19.97 -18.12
N ARG A 74 8.10 20.83 -17.59
CA ARG A 74 7.20 21.57 -18.45
C ARG A 74 8.15 22.26 -19.40
N ILE A 75 8.35 21.67 -20.58
CA ILE A 75 9.03 22.32 -21.67
C ILE A 75 8.02 23.42 -22.02
N ASN A 76 8.29 24.62 -21.48
CA ASN A 76 7.68 25.89 -21.84
C ASN A 76 6.30 26.27 -21.28
N ASP A 77 5.92 25.90 -20.05
CA ASP A 77 4.64 26.38 -19.45
C ASP A 77 3.43 26.32 -20.40
N GLN A 78 3.46 25.40 -21.37
CA GLN A 78 2.40 25.33 -22.36
C GLN A 78 1.24 24.60 -21.72
N PRO A 79 0.01 25.12 -21.88
CA PRO A 79 -1.17 24.44 -21.38
C PRO A 79 -1.29 23.07 -22.04
N LEU A 80 -1.62 22.06 -21.23
CA LEU A 80 -2.02 20.78 -21.78
C LEU A 80 -3.37 20.98 -22.50
N ILE A 81 -3.33 20.95 -23.84
CA ILE A 81 -4.52 21.03 -24.68
C ILE A 81 -4.88 19.61 -25.09
N ILE A 82 -6.05 19.16 -24.64
CA ILE A 82 -6.68 17.92 -25.10
C ILE A 82 -8.00 18.35 -25.76
N ASP A 83 -8.24 17.90 -26.99
CA ASP A 83 -9.43 18.24 -27.78
C ASP A 83 -9.70 19.76 -27.90
N GLY A 84 -8.64 20.54 -28.06
CA GLY A 84 -8.73 22.01 -28.22
C GLY A 84 -9.07 22.78 -26.94
N LYS A 85 -9.20 22.11 -25.79
CA LYS A 85 -9.48 22.77 -24.50
C LYS A 85 -8.24 22.81 -23.60
N GLN A 86 -7.89 24.02 -23.17
CA GLN A 86 -6.87 24.25 -22.15
C GLN A 86 -7.39 23.76 -20.79
N LEU A 87 -6.78 22.71 -20.24
CA LEU A 87 -7.05 22.26 -18.88
C LEU A 87 -6.40 23.25 -17.90
N LYS A 88 -7.20 24.13 -17.30
CA LYS A 88 -6.78 24.97 -16.18
C LYS A 88 -6.71 24.12 -14.91
N GLY A 89 -5.64 24.32 -14.15
CA GLY A 89 -5.16 23.40 -13.13
C GLY A 89 -6.20 22.95 -12.10
N VAL A 90 -6.15 21.66 -11.79
CA VAL A 90 -6.68 21.08 -10.55
C VAL A 90 -5.56 20.24 -9.96
N PHE A 91 -4.57 20.89 -9.33
CA PHE A 91 -3.71 20.26 -8.34
C PHE A 91 -3.28 21.36 -7.37
N ARG A 92 -4.17 21.66 -6.42
CA ARG A 92 -3.82 22.28 -5.15
C ARG A 92 -3.40 21.17 -4.19
#